data_AF-A0AAW1VG21-F1
#
_entry.id   AF-A0AAW1VG21-F1
#
_cell.length_a   1.000
_cell.length_b   1.000
_cell.length_c   1.000
_cell.angle_alpha   90.00
_cell.angle_beta   90.00
_cell.angle_gamma   90.00
#
_symmetry.space_group_name_H-M   'P 1'
#
loop_
_entity.id
_entity.type
_entity.pdbx_description
1 polymer ?
#
loop_
_entity_poly.entity_id
_entity_poly.type
_entity_poly.pdbx_seq_one_letter_code
_entity_poly.pdbx_strand_id
1 'polypeptide(L)'
;MELVHSLRSHHGASDRAYKAAFQEEDDQGNLGFDLTKDLIPVAGTYLREHIKILAPRVLPLSQLATYVYSVIYSTISKGRSSKSKPTFVPDFTKAFDHFCIHTGGKAVIEQVGRVLRLGDELTEPARMSLHRFGNTSSSLVFYELAYFEAKERVKKGDRVWMLAFGTGFKVGSLVWKSLSDLGQQSENPWDDCIHNYPLKSQ
;
A
#
# COMPACT_ATOMS: atom_id res chain seq x y z
N MET A 1 5.68 -19.30 -1.86
CA MET A 1 6.27 -18.06 -1.30
C MET A 1 6.57 -18.26 0.19
N GLU A 2 7.51 -17.51 0.74
CA GLU A 2 7.87 -17.49 2.16
C GLU A 2 7.49 -16.15 2.79
N LEU A 3 6.81 -16.16 3.94
CA LEU A 3 6.50 -14.93 4.68
C LEU A 3 7.72 -14.53 5.51
N VAL A 4 8.33 -13.40 5.17
CA VAL A 4 9.54 -12.91 5.86
C VAL A 4 9.18 -12.00 7.02
N HIS A 5 8.22 -11.09 6.82
CA HIS A 5 7.75 -10.19 7.86
C HIS A 5 6.25 -9.96 7.78
N SER A 6 5.63 -9.78 8.94
CA SER A 6 4.28 -9.23 9.07
C SER A 6 4.28 -8.06 10.04
N LEU A 7 3.49 -7.04 9.74
CA LEU A 7 3.30 -5.89 10.62
C LEU A 7 1.87 -5.41 10.54
N ARG A 8 1.27 -5.10 11.69
CA ARG A 8 -0.02 -4.46 11.78
C ARG A 8 0.08 -3.26 12.70
N SER A 9 -0.42 -2.11 12.25
CA SER A 9 -0.70 -0.96 13.10
C SER A 9 -2.19 -0.69 13.18
N HIS A 10 -2.64 -0.14 14.30
CA HIS A 10 -4.05 0.09 14.61
C HIS A 10 -4.21 1.46 15.25
N HIS A 11 -5.11 2.28 14.70
CA HIS A 11 -5.28 3.68 15.11
C HIS A 11 -6.71 4.02 15.53
N GLY A 12 -7.55 3.01 15.79
CA GLY A 12 -8.97 3.18 16.09
C GLY A 12 -9.28 3.88 17.42
N ALA A 13 -8.27 4.15 18.24
CA ALA A 13 -8.40 5.02 19.42
C ALA A 13 -8.49 6.51 19.05
N SER A 14 -8.16 6.89 17.80
CA SER A 14 -8.38 8.24 17.30
C SER A 14 -9.77 8.36 16.72
N ASP A 15 -10.58 9.30 17.23
CA ASP A 15 -11.92 9.57 16.71
C ASP A 15 -11.94 9.81 15.20
N ARG A 16 -10.94 10.53 14.69
CA ARG A 16 -10.79 10.80 13.26
C ARG A 16 -10.57 9.52 12.46
N ALA A 17 -9.74 8.60 12.97
CA ALA A 17 -9.48 7.31 12.32
C ALA A 17 -10.66 6.35 12.44
N TYR A 18 -11.36 6.41 13.58
CA TYR A 18 -12.54 5.61 13.88
C TYR A 18 -13.71 5.98 12.97
N LYS A 19 -13.98 7.28 12.82
CA LYS A 19 -15.06 7.84 11.98
C LYS A 19 -14.67 8.03 10.51
N ALA A 20 -13.45 7.65 10.11
CA ALA A 20 -13.02 7.79 8.71
C ALA A 20 -13.85 6.93 7.75
N ALA A 21 -14.30 5.78 8.22
CA ALA A 21 -15.18 4.86 7.52
C ALA A 21 -15.98 4.09 8.58
N PHE A 22 -17.28 4.34 8.65
CA PHE A 22 -18.15 3.79 9.68
C PHE A 22 -19.40 3.18 9.06
N GLN A 23 -19.95 2.13 9.67
CA GLN A 23 -21.19 1.53 9.21
C GLN A 23 -22.36 2.22 9.94
N GLU A 24 -23.27 2.82 9.18
CA GLU A 24 -24.43 3.54 9.72
C GLU A 24 -25.61 3.48 8.76
N GLU A 25 -26.80 3.78 9.27
CA GLU A 25 -28.02 3.89 8.47
C GLU A 25 -28.12 5.29 7.86
N ASP A 26 -28.52 5.37 6.60
CA ASP A 26 -28.84 6.65 5.94
C ASP A 26 -30.19 7.20 6.43
N ASP A 27 -30.55 8.40 5.96
CA ASP A 27 -31.82 9.06 6.31
C ASP A 27 -33.08 8.26 5.88
N GLN A 28 -32.91 7.25 5.03
CA GLN A 28 -33.98 6.35 4.57
C GLN A 28 -34.01 5.02 5.34
N GLY A 29 -33.12 4.83 6.32
CA GLY A 29 -32.99 3.62 7.11
C GLY A 29 -32.21 2.49 6.41
N ASN A 30 -31.50 2.78 5.32
CA ASN A 30 -30.68 1.78 4.65
C ASN A 30 -29.30 1.72 5.30
N LEU A 31 -28.91 0.52 5.74
CA LEU A 31 -27.58 0.29 6.31
C LEU A 31 -26.50 0.37 5.22
N GLY A 32 -25.53 1.26 5.40
CA GLY A 32 -24.42 1.48 4.48
C GLY A 32 -23.10 1.74 5.20
N PHE A 33 -22.09 2.15 4.42
CA PHE A 33 -20.82 2.67 4.96
C PHE A 33 -20.72 4.16 4.67
N ASP A 34 -20.67 4.97 5.72
CA ASP A 34 -20.30 6.38 5.60
C ASP A 34 -18.78 6.52 5.47
N LEU A 35 -18.35 7.17 4.41
CA LEU A 35 -16.95 7.46 4.10
C LEU A 35 -16.73 8.95 4.21
N THR A 36 -16.11 9.38 5.31
CA THR A 36 -15.90 10.81 5.55
C THR A 36 -14.72 11.34 4.74
N LYS A 37 -14.66 12.68 4.60
CA LYS A 37 -13.54 13.40 3.94
C LYS A 37 -12.18 13.13 4.60
N ASP A 38 -12.18 12.57 5.80
CA ASP A 38 -10.98 12.23 6.55
C ASP A 38 -10.29 10.96 6.07
N LEU A 39 -10.96 10.09 5.29
CA LEU A 39 -10.42 8.81 4.85
C LEU A 39 -9.03 8.92 4.19
N ILE A 40 -8.87 9.82 3.22
CA ILE A 40 -7.61 9.99 2.48
C ILE A 40 -6.49 10.62 3.34
N PRO A 41 -6.75 11.70 4.11
CA PRO A 41 -5.78 12.23 5.07
C PRO A 41 -5.34 11.22 6.15
N VAL A 42 -6.29 10.49 6.73
CA VAL A 42 -6.07 9.43 7.73
C VAL A 42 -5.20 8.34 7.14
N ALA A 43 -5.51 7.87 5.93
CA ALA A 43 -4.73 6.85 5.24
C ALA A 43 -3.27 7.25 5.06
N GLY A 44 -3.03 8.46 4.55
CA GLY A 44 -1.67 8.96 4.37
C GLY A 44 -0.92 9.13 5.70
N THR A 45 -1.61 9.59 6.75
CA THR A 45 -0.99 9.83 8.06
C THR A 45 -0.53 8.51 8.69
N TYR A 46 -1.43 7.54 8.76
CA TYR A 46 -1.13 6.26 9.39
C TYR A 46 -0.27 5.34 8.55
N LEU A 47 -0.28 5.48 7.21
CA LEU A 47 0.74 4.86 6.38
C LEU A 47 2.16 5.36 6.74
N ARG A 48 2.33 6.67 6.96
CA ARG A 48 3.64 7.22 7.37
C ARG A 48 4.10 6.70 8.73
N GLU A 49 3.19 6.53 9.67
CA GLU A 49 3.51 5.92 10.97
C GLU A 49 3.87 4.44 10.83
N HIS A 50 3.10 3.70 10.03
CA HIS A 50 3.34 2.30 9.75
C HIS A 50 4.72 2.05 9.13
N ILE A 51 5.10 2.83 8.10
CA ILE A 51 6.38 2.63 7.41
C ILE A 51 7.58 3.03 8.25
N LYS A 52 7.45 3.91 9.26
CA LYS A 52 8.55 4.17 10.20
C LYS A 52 8.91 2.93 11.01
N ILE A 53 7.92 2.09 11.29
CA ILE A 53 8.09 0.83 12.01
C ILE A 53 8.57 -0.26 11.05
N LEU A 54 8.06 -0.29 9.81
CA LEU A 54 8.44 -1.29 8.82
C LEU A 54 9.86 -1.08 8.27
N ALA A 55 10.23 0.17 7.96
CA ALA A 55 11.48 0.53 7.26
C ALA A 55 12.73 -0.14 7.83
N PRO A 56 13.01 -0.10 9.15
CA PRO A 56 14.20 -0.73 9.73
C PRO A 56 14.27 -2.25 9.56
N ARG A 57 13.13 -2.91 9.30
CA ARG A 57 13.05 -4.37 9.15
C ARG A 57 13.27 -4.82 7.71
N VAL A 58 12.98 -3.95 6.73
CA VAL A 58 12.87 -4.37 5.33
C VAL A 58 13.88 -3.71 4.41
N LEU A 59 14.32 -2.49 4.75
CA LEU A 59 15.22 -1.70 3.92
C LEU A 59 16.68 -2.11 4.12
N PRO A 60 17.51 -1.99 3.07
CA PRO A 60 18.95 -2.15 3.21
C PRO A 60 19.55 -1.04 4.08
N LEU A 61 20.69 -1.33 4.72
CA LEU A 61 21.38 -0.40 5.62
C LEU A 61 21.71 0.95 4.97
N SER A 62 22.00 0.98 3.67
CA SER A 62 22.26 2.21 2.91
C SER A 62 21.07 3.17 2.94
N GLN A 63 19.85 2.66 2.75
CA GLN A 63 18.63 3.47 2.80
C GLN A 63 18.34 3.96 4.22
N LEU A 64 18.60 3.13 5.23
CA LEU A 64 18.46 3.54 6.63
C LEU A 64 19.45 4.66 7.00
N ALA A 65 20.70 4.56 6.54
CA ALA A 65 21.70 5.60 6.76
C ALA A 65 21.29 6.93 6.11
N THR A 66 20.83 6.91 4.86
CA THR A 66 20.30 8.11 4.19
C THR A 66 19.11 8.71 4.94
N TYR A 67 18.19 7.87 5.43
CA TYR A 67 17.06 8.32 6.22
C TYR A 67 17.52 9.00 7.52
N VAL A 68 18.37 8.35 8.31
CA VAL A 68 18.90 8.89 9.57
C VAL A 68 19.66 10.20 9.31
N TYR A 69 20.52 10.24 8.30
CA TYR A 69 21.24 11.46 7.90
C TYR A 69 20.28 12.60 7.56
N SER A 70 19.22 12.33 6.78
CA SER A 70 18.24 13.36 6.41
C SER A 70 17.50 13.93 7.63
N VAL A 71 17.19 13.09 8.61
CA VAL A 71 16.53 13.49 9.86
C VAL A 71 17.48 14.36 10.69
N ILE A 72 18.73 13.93 10.89
CA ILE A 72 19.74 14.68 11.63
C ILE A 72 20.03 16.02 10.95
N TYR A 73 20.32 16.01 9.65
CA TYR A 73 20.58 17.22 8.87
C TYR A 73 19.42 18.20 8.99
N SER A 74 18.18 17.73 8.83
CA SER A 74 17.02 18.60 8.97
C SER A 74 16.77 19.12 10.39
N THR A 75 17.23 18.40 11.41
CA THR A 75 17.10 18.82 12.81
C THR A 75 18.13 19.90 13.14
N ILE A 76 19.34 19.76 12.61
CA ILE A 76 20.45 20.71 12.79
C ILE A 76 20.25 21.97 11.93
N SER A 77 19.77 21.83 10.68
CA SER A 77 19.60 22.96 9.76
C SER A 77 18.36 23.82 10.07
N LYS A 78 17.41 23.34 10.88
CA LYS A 78 16.13 24.03 11.17
C LYS A 78 16.17 24.90 12.43
N GLY A 79 17.28 25.59 12.64
CA GLY A 79 17.45 26.58 13.71
C GLY A 79 16.62 27.87 13.58
N ARG A 80 15.79 28.07 12.54
CA ARG A 80 14.86 29.22 12.40
C ARG A 80 13.88 28.97 11.25
N SER A 81 12.58 28.95 11.55
CA SER A 81 11.50 29.28 10.59
C SER A 81 11.28 28.36 9.37
N SER A 82 10.65 27.18 9.56
CA SER A 82 9.77 26.59 8.53
C SER A 82 8.91 25.45 9.11
N LYS A 83 7.58 25.58 8.97
CA LYS A 83 6.53 24.66 9.46
C LYS A 83 6.39 23.34 8.67
N SER A 84 7.32 22.97 7.78
CA SER A 84 7.24 21.69 7.09
C SER A 84 8.24 20.69 7.67
N LYS A 85 7.77 19.63 8.33
CA LYS A 85 8.61 18.46 8.68
C LYS A 85 9.13 17.86 7.37
N PRO A 86 10.44 17.65 7.16
CA PRO A 86 10.89 16.94 5.98
C PRO A 86 10.52 15.48 6.21
N THR A 87 9.44 15.06 5.58
CA THR A 87 9.00 13.67 5.65
C THR A 87 9.83 12.94 4.60
N PHE A 88 11.12 12.76 4.87
CA PHE A 88 11.95 11.93 4.01
C PHE A 88 11.41 10.51 4.13
N VAL A 89 10.74 10.04 3.09
CA VAL A 89 10.25 8.67 3.00
C VAL A 89 11.35 7.87 2.31
N PRO A 90 11.88 6.80 2.93
CA PRO A 90 12.88 5.96 2.30
C PRO A 90 12.37 5.37 0.99
N ASP A 91 13.29 5.05 0.09
CA ASP A 91 12.94 4.42 -1.17
C ASP A 91 12.68 2.92 -0.96
N PHE A 92 11.40 2.56 -0.87
CA PHE A 92 10.96 1.18 -0.68
C PHE A 92 11.15 0.31 -1.92
N THR A 93 11.39 0.89 -3.10
CA THR A 93 11.74 0.14 -4.32
C THR A 93 13.11 -0.55 -4.20
N LYS A 94 13.92 -0.16 -3.20
CA LYS A 94 15.19 -0.85 -2.87
C LYS A 94 14.99 -2.08 -1.99
N ALA A 95 13.80 -2.30 -1.45
CA ALA A 95 13.49 -3.47 -0.62
C ALA A 95 12.52 -4.44 -1.27
N PHE A 96 11.70 -3.97 -2.22
CA PHE A 96 10.63 -4.73 -2.83
C PHE A 96 10.64 -4.57 -4.34
N ASP A 97 10.45 -5.69 -5.02
CA ASP A 97 10.36 -5.78 -6.48
C ASP A 97 8.90 -5.59 -6.94
N HIS A 98 7.95 -6.05 -6.14
CA HIS A 98 6.52 -6.02 -6.45
C HIS A 98 5.70 -5.43 -5.30
N PHE A 99 4.68 -4.65 -5.64
CA PHE A 99 3.78 -3.99 -4.69
C PHE A 99 2.35 -4.42 -4.96
N CYS A 100 1.70 -5.00 -3.96
CA CYS A 100 0.25 -5.24 -3.94
C CYS A 100 -0.35 -4.28 -2.92
N ILE A 101 -1.18 -3.35 -3.37
CA ILE A 101 -1.73 -2.25 -2.58
C ILE A 101 -3.24 -2.41 -2.53
N HIS A 102 -3.73 -3.15 -1.53
CA HIS A 102 -5.16 -3.20 -1.28
C HIS A 102 -5.61 -1.83 -0.80
N THR A 103 -6.52 -1.26 -1.57
CA THR A 103 -7.18 -0.04 -1.16
C THR A 103 -8.66 -0.10 -1.49
N GLY A 104 -9.47 0.55 -0.64
CA GLY A 104 -10.91 0.59 -0.84
C GLY A 104 -11.37 1.42 -2.05
N GLY A 105 -10.47 2.11 -2.75
CA GLY A 105 -10.79 2.90 -3.93
C GLY A 105 -9.61 3.69 -4.51
N LYS A 106 -9.77 4.22 -5.74
CA LYS A 106 -8.74 4.89 -6.55
C LYS A 106 -7.96 5.96 -5.77
N ALA A 107 -8.66 6.82 -5.03
CA ALA A 107 -8.05 7.91 -4.27
C ALA A 107 -7.08 7.43 -3.18
N VAL A 108 -7.30 6.24 -2.62
CA VAL A 108 -6.39 5.66 -1.63
C VAL A 108 -5.14 5.09 -2.33
N ILE A 109 -5.27 4.47 -3.53
CA ILE A 109 -4.11 4.05 -4.35
C ILE A 109 -3.22 5.26 -4.64
N GLU A 110 -3.80 6.35 -5.12
CA GLU A 110 -3.08 7.59 -5.44
C GLU A 110 -2.38 8.17 -4.20
N GLN A 111 -3.06 8.15 -3.05
CA GLN A 111 -2.48 8.60 -1.80
C GLN A 111 -1.29 7.73 -1.36
N VAL A 112 -1.38 6.40 -1.51
CA VAL A 112 -0.26 5.49 -1.22
C VAL A 112 0.90 5.78 -2.17
N GLY A 113 0.63 5.86 -3.48
CA GLY A 113 1.64 6.18 -4.48
C GLY A 113 2.36 7.49 -4.18
N ARG A 114 1.62 8.54 -3.79
CA ARG A 114 2.19 9.83 -3.38
C ARG A 114 3.04 9.75 -2.11
N VAL A 115 2.59 9.01 -1.09
CA VAL A 115 3.32 8.87 0.18
C VAL A 115 4.61 8.10 0.00
N LEU A 116 4.55 6.97 -0.72
CA LEU A 116 5.67 6.07 -0.95
C LEU A 116 6.52 6.46 -2.17
N ARG A 117 6.09 7.47 -2.93
CA ARG A 117 6.71 7.93 -4.19
C ARG A 117 6.80 6.82 -5.24
N LEU A 118 5.74 6.03 -5.35
CA LEU A 118 5.64 4.95 -6.35
C LEU A 118 5.17 5.53 -7.68
N GLY A 119 5.83 5.10 -8.76
CA GLY A 119 5.41 5.44 -10.12
C GLY A 119 4.15 4.69 -10.56
N ASP A 120 3.67 5.03 -11.75
CA ASP A 120 2.47 4.43 -12.34
C ASP A 120 2.61 2.93 -12.58
N GLU A 121 3.77 2.46 -12.99
CA GLU A 121 4.02 1.03 -13.23
C GLU A 121 3.89 0.20 -11.94
N LEU A 122 4.32 0.76 -10.79
CA LEU A 122 4.25 0.08 -9.50
C LEU A 122 2.84 0.10 -8.89
N THR A 123 1.99 1.02 -9.30
CA THR A 123 0.59 1.11 -8.84
C THR A 123 -0.40 0.53 -9.85
N GLU A 124 0.06 0.15 -11.05
CA GLU A 124 -0.74 -0.48 -12.10
C GLU A 124 -1.52 -1.70 -11.60
N PRO A 125 -0.92 -2.70 -10.92
CA PRO A 125 -1.63 -3.91 -10.50
C PRO A 125 -2.83 -3.59 -9.60
N ALA A 126 -2.66 -2.65 -8.66
CA ALA A 126 -3.74 -2.16 -7.80
C ALA A 126 -4.87 -1.51 -8.61
N ARG A 127 -4.53 -0.66 -9.58
CA ARG A 127 -5.52 0.03 -10.43
C ARG A 127 -6.26 -0.94 -11.34
N MET A 128 -5.55 -1.88 -11.96
CA MET A 128 -6.14 -2.88 -12.86
C MET A 128 -7.04 -3.85 -12.07
N SER A 129 -6.59 -4.31 -10.90
CA SER A 129 -7.38 -5.18 -10.02
C SER A 129 -8.64 -4.48 -9.54
N LEU A 130 -8.53 -3.22 -9.11
CA LEU A 130 -9.68 -2.41 -8.72
C LEU A 130 -10.64 -2.17 -9.90
N HIS A 131 -10.11 -1.94 -11.11
CA HIS A 131 -10.95 -1.77 -12.31
C HIS A 131 -11.72 -3.05 -12.64
N ARG A 132 -11.07 -4.22 -12.63
CA ARG A 132 -11.68 -5.50 -13.03
C ARG A 132 -12.64 -6.05 -11.98
N PHE A 133 -12.20 -6.08 -10.72
CA PHE A 133 -12.92 -6.80 -9.66
C PHE A 133 -13.63 -5.87 -8.67
N GLY A 134 -13.41 -4.56 -8.76
CA GLY A 134 -13.87 -3.63 -7.75
C GLY A 134 -13.14 -3.85 -6.41
N ASN A 135 -13.73 -3.32 -5.35
CA ASN A 135 -13.23 -3.51 -3.99
C ASN A 135 -13.75 -4.85 -3.43
N THR A 136 -12.93 -5.90 -3.51
CA THR A 136 -13.22 -7.23 -2.92
C THR A 136 -12.73 -7.36 -1.48
N SER A 137 -12.67 -6.24 -0.74
CA SER A 137 -12.18 -6.16 0.62
C SER A 137 -10.74 -6.71 0.72
N SER A 138 -10.39 -7.35 1.84
CA SER A 138 -9.05 -7.85 2.14
C SER A 138 -8.45 -8.78 1.08
N SER A 139 -9.27 -9.41 0.24
CA SER A 139 -8.80 -10.34 -0.79
C SER A 139 -8.13 -9.66 -1.98
N LEU A 140 -8.31 -8.34 -2.17
CA LEU A 140 -7.83 -7.62 -3.36
C LEU A 140 -6.31 -7.73 -3.55
N VAL A 141 -5.50 -7.75 -2.48
CA VAL A 141 -4.05 -7.93 -2.58
C VAL A 141 -3.65 -9.25 -3.24
N PHE A 142 -4.49 -10.30 -3.13
CA PHE A 142 -4.23 -11.59 -3.77
C PHE A 142 -4.63 -11.58 -5.25
N TYR A 143 -5.66 -10.81 -5.63
CA TYR A 143 -5.96 -10.55 -7.04
C TYR A 143 -4.83 -9.74 -7.71
N GLU A 144 -4.20 -8.83 -6.99
CA GLU A 144 -3.00 -8.12 -7.45
C GLU A 144 -1.80 -9.06 -7.60
N LEU A 145 -1.59 -9.97 -6.65
CA LEU A 145 -0.56 -11.01 -6.79
C LEU A 145 -0.83 -11.89 -8.03
N ALA A 146 -2.07 -12.34 -8.20
CA ALA A 146 -2.49 -13.12 -9.37
C ALA A 146 -2.27 -12.34 -10.68
N TYR A 147 -2.41 -11.02 -10.67
CA TYR A 147 -2.08 -10.17 -11.83
C TYR A 147 -0.59 -10.26 -12.17
N PHE A 148 0.30 -10.20 -11.16
CA PHE A 148 1.74 -10.38 -11.39
C PHE A 148 2.09 -11.78 -11.90
N GLU A 149 1.41 -12.81 -11.39
CA GLU A 149 1.57 -14.21 -11.84
C GLU A 149 1.13 -14.40 -13.29
N ALA A 150 -0.03 -13.86 -13.67
CA ALA A 150 -0.54 -13.92 -15.04
C ALA A 150 0.32 -13.10 -16.03
N LYS A 151 1.06 -12.11 -15.54
CA LYS A 151 2.08 -11.37 -16.31
C LYS A 151 3.47 -12.02 -16.25
N GLU A 152 3.63 -13.11 -15.51
CA GLU A 152 4.90 -13.83 -15.28
C GLU A 152 6.04 -12.92 -14.75
N ARG A 153 5.67 -11.89 -13.99
CA ARG A 153 6.58 -10.84 -13.53
C ARG A 153 7.39 -11.25 -12.29
N VAL A 154 6.90 -12.18 -11.48
CA VAL A 154 7.56 -12.56 -10.22
C VAL A 154 8.57 -13.69 -10.44
N LYS A 155 9.84 -13.42 -10.13
CA LYS A 155 10.93 -14.38 -10.22
C LYS A 155 11.34 -14.91 -8.85
N LYS A 156 12.04 -16.04 -8.84
CA LYS A 156 12.60 -16.64 -7.63
C LYS A 156 13.52 -15.63 -6.94
N GLY A 157 13.27 -15.40 -5.66
CA GLY A 157 14.04 -14.46 -4.83
C GLY A 157 13.40 -13.08 -4.71
N ASP A 158 12.49 -12.70 -5.62
CA ASP A 158 11.80 -11.42 -5.59
C ASP A 158 11.04 -11.22 -4.28
N ARG A 159 10.97 -9.97 -3.83
CA ARG A 159 10.25 -9.57 -2.62
C ARG A 159 8.96 -8.85 -3.00
N VAL A 160 7.84 -9.38 -2.50
CA VAL A 160 6.50 -8.81 -2.71
C VAL A 160 6.03 -8.16 -1.42
N TRP A 161 5.63 -6.89 -1.48
CA TRP A 161 4.98 -6.21 -0.36
C TRP A 161 3.49 -6.10 -0.60
N MET A 162 2.72 -6.82 0.23
CA MET A 162 1.27 -6.64 0.34
C MET A 162 0.96 -5.62 1.43
N LEU A 163 0.34 -4.52 1.05
CA LEU A 163 -0.09 -3.44 1.92
C LEU A 163 -1.61 -3.33 1.86
N ALA A 164 -2.27 -3.37 3.02
CA ALA A 164 -3.71 -3.32 3.12
C ALA A 164 -4.18 -2.32 4.20
N PHE A 165 -5.32 -1.69 3.93
CA PHE A 165 -5.98 -0.78 4.86
C PHE A 165 -7.31 -1.35 5.37
N GLY A 166 -7.70 -0.98 6.58
CA GLY A 166 -8.99 -1.34 7.15
C GLY A 166 -9.57 -0.23 8.02
N THR A 167 -10.86 -0.31 8.35
CA THR A 167 -11.59 0.66 9.17
C THR A 167 -11.05 0.76 10.61
N GLY A 168 -11.31 1.89 11.28
CA GLY A 168 -10.74 2.21 12.60
C GLY A 168 -9.25 2.56 12.52
N PHE A 169 -8.87 3.29 11.46
CA PHE A 169 -7.76 2.99 10.55
C PHE A 169 -6.69 1.97 10.99
N LYS A 170 -6.65 0.84 10.26
CA LYS A 170 -5.65 -0.22 10.38
C LYS A 170 -4.77 -0.22 9.14
N VAL A 171 -3.48 -0.49 9.33
CA VAL A 171 -2.54 -0.73 8.23
C VAL A 171 -1.89 -2.08 8.46
N GLY A 172 -1.99 -2.98 7.48
CA GLY A 172 -1.38 -4.30 7.49
C GLY A 172 -0.33 -4.41 6.39
N SER A 173 0.84 -4.95 6.73
CA SER A 173 1.90 -5.29 5.78
C SER A 173 2.26 -6.76 5.90
N LEU A 174 2.32 -7.43 4.76
CA LEU A 174 2.96 -8.75 4.61
C LEU A 174 4.10 -8.61 3.61
N VAL A 175 5.28 -9.07 4.02
CA VAL A 175 6.47 -9.10 3.18
C VAL A 175 6.76 -10.53 2.83
N TRP A 176 6.68 -10.84 1.56
CA TRP A 176 6.92 -12.17 1.04
C TRP A 176 8.22 -12.21 0.23
N LYS A 177 8.84 -13.37 0.23
CA LYS A 177 9.93 -13.73 -0.69
C LYS A 177 9.48 -14.87 -1.58
N SER A 178 9.68 -14.73 -2.89
CA SER A 178 9.36 -15.81 -3.80
C SER A 178 10.39 -16.94 -3.70
N LEU A 179 9.91 -18.17 -3.61
CA LEU A 179 10.75 -19.38 -3.51
C LEU A 179 11.03 -20.03 -4.88
N SER A 180 10.25 -19.65 -5.88
CA SER A 180 10.31 -20.11 -7.27
C SER A 180 9.89 -18.98 -8.21
N ASP A 181 10.08 -19.17 -9.50
CA ASP A 181 9.42 -18.30 -10.47
C ASP A 181 7.90 -18.54 -10.35
N LEU A 182 7.12 -17.47 -10.25
CA LEU A 182 5.66 -17.58 -10.28
C LEU A 182 5.22 -17.31 -11.71
N GLY A 183 4.87 -18.39 -12.41
CA GLY A 183 4.23 -18.34 -13.72
C GLY A 183 2.72 -18.53 -13.62
N GLN A 184 2.09 -18.71 -14.77
CA GLN A 184 0.65 -18.97 -14.88
C GLN A 184 0.28 -20.24 -14.09
N GLN A 185 -0.41 -20.07 -12.96
CA GLN A 185 -1.00 -21.16 -12.19
C GLN A 185 -2.20 -21.73 -12.96
N SER A 186 -2.55 -23.00 -12.74
CA SER A 186 -3.85 -23.50 -13.21
C SER A 186 -4.96 -22.72 -12.50
N GLU A 187 -5.85 -22.06 -13.27
CA GLU A 187 -7.01 -21.29 -12.78
C GLU A 187 -6.67 -19.90 -12.20
N ASN A 188 -5.89 -19.08 -12.93
CA ASN A 188 -5.67 -17.70 -12.51
C ASN A 188 -6.87 -16.80 -12.94
N PRO A 189 -7.39 -15.91 -12.06
CA PRO A 189 -8.56 -15.07 -12.33
C PRO A 189 -8.37 -14.04 -13.45
N TRP A 190 -7.17 -13.95 -14.02
CA TRP A 190 -6.84 -13.08 -15.14
C TRP A 190 -6.63 -13.81 -16.48
N ASP A 191 -6.64 -15.15 -16.50
CA ASP A 191 -6.24 -15.94 -17.68
C ASP A 191 -6.99 -15.58 -18.97
N ASP A 192 -8.29 -15.29 -18.84
CA ASP A 192 -9.18 -14.94 -19.95
C ASP A 192 -8.93 -13.55 -20.53
N CYS A 193 -8.28 -12.65 -19.80
CA CYS A 193 -8.26 -11.22 -20.16
C CYS A 193 -6.91 -10.52 -19.99
N ILE A 194 -5.87 -11.18 -19.43
CA ILE A 194 -4.64 -10.51 -19.00
C ILE A 194 -3.95 -9.76 -20.14
N HIS A 195 -4.11 -10.22 -21.38
CA HIS A 195 -3.58 -9.61 -22.60
C HIS A 195 -4.19 -8.23 -22.91
N ASN A 196 -5.36 -7.91 -22.36
CA ASN A 196 -6.03 -6.60 -22.53
C ASN A 196 -5.55 -5.54 -21.51
N TYR A 197 -4.70 -5.94 -20.56
CA TYR A 197 -4.18 -5.07 -19.51
C TYR A 197 -2.69 -4.75 -19.74
N PRO A 198 -2.19 -3.59 -19.29
CA PRO A 198 -2.95 -2.52 -18.62
C PRO A 198 -3.84 -1.76 -19.60
N LEU A 199 -4.98 -1.27 -19.10
CA LEU A 199 -5.78 -0.32 -19.84
C LEU A 199 -5.02 1.00 -19.94
N LYS A 200 -5.01 1.63 -21.12
CA LYS A 200 -4.47 2.98 -21.29
C LYS A 200 -5.23 3.92 -20.33
N SER A 201 -4.50 4.75 -19.59
CA SER A 201 -5.07 5.63 -18.57
C SER A 201 -6.23 6.47 -19.14
N GLN A 202 -7.42 6.34 -18.54
CA GLN A 202 -8.48 7.33 -18.61
C GLN A 202 -8.28 8.40 -17.53
#